data_AF-A0A1T4VQ04-F1
#
_entry.id   AF-A0A1T4VQ04-F1
#
_cell.length_a   1.000
_cell.length_b   1.000
_cell.length_c   1.000
_cell.angle_alpha   90.00
_cell.angle_beta   90.00
_cell.angle_gamma   90.00
#
_symmetry.space_group_name_H-M   'P 1'
#
loop_
_entity.id
_entity.type
_entity.pdbx_description
1 polymer ?
#
loop_
_entity_poly.entity_id
_entity_poly.type
_entity_poly.pdbx_seq_one_letter_code
_entity_poly.pdbx_strand_id
1 'polypeptide(L)'
;MVQRPIQRPPATAPKRRSKPSVLFLCDGQDGYSLVAQSLLNHKADSYFHSLSAYTNDNCNIESACRSLKHFNIDCTDKHLDTIEAYGGESIDYLIALSPSSIQSGKTLPRYDKFIPWDITDGGENAEQQQIIKYINDQINYFLSVYLYR
;
A
#
# COMPACT_ATOMS: atom_id res chain seq x y z
N MET A 1 44.88 8.18 23.53
CA MET A 1 43.75 7.88 22.62
C MET A 1 42.90 6.81 23.26
N VAL A 2 41.74 7.16 23.82
CA VAL A 2 40.82 6.19 24.45
C VAL A 2 39.74 5.87 23.43
N GLN A 3 39.74 4.65 22.89
CA GLN A 3 38.71 4.20 21.96
C GLN A 3 37.39 4.04 22.74
N ARG A 4 36.36 4.80 22.35
CA ARG A 4 35.00 4.64 22.87
C ARG A 4 34.41 3.35 22.28
N PRO A 5 33.78 2.48 23.09
CA PRO A 5 33.09 1.31 22.55
C PRO A 5 31.89 1.77 21.72
N ILE A 6 31.78 1.21 20.50
CA ILE A 6 30.64 1.38 19.60
C ILE A 6 29.42 0.73 20.28
N GLN A 7 28.49 1.55 20.76
CA GLN A 7 27.19 1.05 21.23
C GLN A 7 26.45 0.47 20.03
N ARG A 8 26.12 -0.83 20.10
CA ARG A 8 25.16 -1.46 19.20
C ARG A 8 23.79 -0.80 19.44
N PRO A 9 23.03 -0.44 18.39
CA PRO A 9 21.65 0.01 18.57
C PRO A 9 20.85 -1.10 19.28
N PRO A 10 19.87 -0.73 20.14
CA PRO A 10 19.10 -1.72 20.87
C PRO A 10 18.36 -2.64 19.89
N ALA A 11 18.47 -3.95 20.14
CA ALA A 11 17.65 -4.94 19.46
C ALA A 11 16.17 -4.57 19.69
N THR A 12 15.46 -4.32 18.60
CA THR A 12 14.02 -4.06 18.65
C THR A 12 13.33 -5.24 19.33
N ALA A 13 12.53 -4.94 20.36
CA ALA A 13 11.74 -5.93 21.06
C ALA A 13 10.89 -6.72 20.06
N PRO A 14 10.63 -8.03 20.28
CA PRO A 14 9.81 -8.82 19.38
C PRO A 14 8.41 -8.17 19.28
N LYS A 15 8.05 -7.67 18.10
CA LYS A 15 6.68 -7.22 17.76
C LYS A 15 5.74 -8.37 18.19
N ARG A 16 4.77 -8.09 19.08
CA ARG A 16 3.63 -9.00 19.29
C ARG A 16 3.09 -9.36 17.91
N ARG A 17 2.80 -10.63 17.63
CA ARG A 17 2.38 -11.10 16.29
C ARG A 17 1.01 -10.55 15.90
N SER A 18 0.92 -9.24 15.65
CA SER A 18 -0.12 -8.61 14.86
C SER A 18 0.08 -9.00 13.40
N LYS A 19 -1.00 -8.99 12.62
CA LYS A 19 -0.93 -9.17 11.16
C LYS A 19 0.08 -8.17 10.58
N PRO A 20 0.99 -8.58 9.68
CA PRO A 20 1.88 -7.64 8.99
C PRO A 20 1.10 -6.55 8.27
N SER A 21 1.56 -5.30 8.35
CA SER A 21 0.92 -4.17 7.70
C SER A 21 1.34 -4.01 6.24
N VAL A 22 0.37 -3.74 5.37
CA VAL A 22 0.57 -3.49 3.94
C VAL A 22 -0.04 -2.14 3.60
N LEU A 23 0.79 -1.15 3.27
CA LEU A 23 0.35 0.18 2.86
C LEU A 23 0.43 0.29 1.33
N PHE A 24 -0.73 0.48 0.69
CA PHE A 24 -0.80 0.80 -0.73
C PHE A 24 -0.77 2.32 -0.94
N LEU A 25 0.11 2.80 -1.82
CA LEU A 25 0.29 4.22 -2.10
C LEU A 25 0.02 4.53 -3.58
N CYS A 26 -0.83 5.51 -3.86
CA CYS A 26 -1.02 6.09 -5.20
C CYS A 26 -0.97 7.62 -5.15
N ASP A 27 -1.21 8.30 -6.28
CA ASP A 27 -1.36 9.76 -6.31
C ASP A 27 -2.70 10.22 -5.71
N GLY A 28 -3.77 9.44 -5.91
CA GLY A 28 -5.12 9.72 -5.41
C GLY A 28 -6.13 10.04 -6.51
N GLN A 29 -5.69 10.20 -7.76
CA GLN A 29 -6.55 10.66 -8.86
C GLN A 29 -7.77 9.75 -9.11
N ASP A 30 -7.58 8.44 -8.98
CA ASP A 30 -8.63 7.43 -9.16
C ASP A 30 -8.85 6.56 -7.91
N GLY A 31 -8.12 6.85 -6.83
CA GLY A 31 -8.21 6.10 -5.58
C GLY A 31 -7.78 4.62 -5.69
N TYR A 32 -6.86 4.29 -6.59
CA TYR A 32 -6.42 2.89 -6.79
C TYR A 32 -5.77 2.26 -5.56
N SER A 33 -5.19 3.04 -4.64
CA SER A 33 -4.71 2.51 -3.36
C SER A 33 -5.84 1.94 -2.51
N LEU A 34 -7.01 2.59 -2.50
CA LEU A 34 -8.22 2.08 -1.84
C LEU A 34 -8.75 0.82 -2.51
N VAL A 35 -8.70 0.76 -3.84
CA VAL A 35 -9.06 -0.45 -4.61
C VAL A 35 -8.15 -1.62 -4.22
N ALA A 36 -6.83 -1.39 -4.20
CA ALA A 36 -5.85 -2.41 -3.84
C ALA A 36 -6.01 -2.90 -2.39
N GLN A 37 -6.20 -1.98 -1.44
CA GLN A 37 -6.49 -2.30 -0.04
C GLN A 37 -7.72 -3.19 0.09
N SER A 38 -8.82 -2.82 -0.57
CA SER A 38 -10.09 -3.53 -0.50
C SER A 38 -9.98 -4.93 -1.11
N LEU A 39 -9.28 -5.07 -2.24
CA LEU A 39 -9.00 -6.37 -2.86
C LEU A 39 -8.12 -7.27 -1.97
N LEU A 40 -7.10 -6.72 -1.30
CA LEU A 40 -6.26 -7.50 -0.39
C LEU A 40 -7.07 -7.95 0.83
N ASN A 41 -7.85 -7.05 1.45
CA ASN A 41 -8.72 -7.38 2.57
C ASN A 41 -9.73 -8.47 2.19
N HIS A 42 -10.37 -8.35 1.02
CA HIS A 42 -11.33 -9.35 0.55
C HIS A 42 -10.71 -10.76 0.43
N LYS A 43 -9.43 -10.86 0.06
CA LYS A 43 -8.74 -12.14 -0.14
C LYS A 43 -8.02 -12.68 1.10
N ALA A 44 -7.53 -11.79 1.96
CA ALA A 44 -6.54 -12.15 2.98
C ALA A 44 -6.59 -11.27 4.24
N ASP A 45 -7.75 -10.70 4.59
CA ASP A 45 -7.90 -9.88 5.80
C ASP A 45 -7.39 -10.61 7.05
N SER A 46 -7.58 -11.93 7.18
CA SER A 46 -7.08 -12.70 8.33
C SER A 46 -5.56 -12.74 8.46
N TYR A 47 -4.81 -12.39 7.41
CA TYR A 47 -3.35 -12.51 7.35
C TYR A 47 -2.61 -11.18 7.30
N PHE A 48 -3.20 -10.14 6.71
CA PHE A 48 -2.58 -8.83 6.56
C PHE A 48 -3.45 -7.73 7.16
N HIS A 49 -2.80 -6.68 7.64
CA HIS A 49 -3.47 -5.43 7.97
C HIS A 49 -3.28 -4.45 6.80
N SER A 50 -4.27 -4.32 5.93
CA SER A 50 -4.17 -3.49 4.73
C SER A 50 -4.57 -2.04 5.03
N LEU A 51 -3.75 -1.11 4.57
CA LEU A 51 -3.88 0.33 4.67
C LEU A 51 -3.80 0.96 3.27
N SER A 52 -4.37 2.13 3.07
CA SER A 52 -4.21 2.90 1.82
C SER A 52 -3.83 4.35 2.07
N ALA A 53 -2.99 4.86 1.17
CA ALA A 53 -2.53 6.23 1.18
C ALA A 53 -2.53 6.87 -0.21
N TYR A 54 -2.53 8.19 -0.23
CA TYR A 54 -2.40 9.01 -1.43
C TYR A 54 -1.50 10.23 -1.20
N THR A 55 -0.94 10.80 -2.28
CA THR A 55 0.01 11.92 -2.18
C THR A 55 -0.55 13.28 -2.57
N ASN A 56 -1.64 13.32 -3.34
CA ASN A 56 -2.33 14.55 -3.69
C ASN A 56 -3.14 15.09 -2.49
N ASP A 57 -3.64 16.33 -2.61
CA ASP A 57 -4.45 16.94 -1.56
C ASP A 57 -5.81 16.24 -1.36
N ASN A 58 -6.25 15.46 -2.35
CA ASN A 58 -7.49 14.69 -2.29
C ASN A 58 -7.34 13.31 -2.94
N CYS A 59 -8.30 12.44 -2.64
CA CYS A 59 -8.43 11.11 -3.23
C CYS A 59 -9.83 10.95 -3.82
N ASN A 60 -9.92 10.41 -5.03
CA ASN A 60 -11.19 10.15 -5.70
C ASN A 60 -11.82 8.84 -5.22
N ILE A 61 -12.42 8.90 -4.03
CA ILE A 61 -13.07 7.76 -3.37
C ILE A 61 -14.26 7.26 -4.21
N GLU A 62 -14.99 8.15 -4.90
CA GLU A 62 -16.14 7.76 -5.71
C GLU A 62 -15.75 6.82 -6.86
N SER A 63 -14.66 7.14 -7.57
CA SER A 63 -14.11 6.30 -8.64
C SER A 63 -13.70 4.92 -8.14
N ALA A 64 -13.00 4.87 -7.01
CA ALA A 64 -12.58 3.63 -6.35
C ALA A 64 -13.80 2.79 -5.91
N CYS A 65 -14.78 3.40 -5.25
CA CYS A 65 -15.98 2.68 -4.81
C CYS A 65 -16.83 2.16 -5.97
N ARG A 66 -16.95 2.93 -7.06
CA ARG A 66 -17.63 2.46 -8.28
C ARG A 66 -16.95 1.22 -8.85
N SER A 67 -15.61 1.24 -8.91
CA SER A 67 -14.80 0.11 -9.33
C SER A 67 -15.04 -1.14 -8.49
N LEU A 68 -15.02 -1.01 -7.16
CA LEU A 68 -15.19 -2.12 -6.23
C LEU A 68 -16.58 -2.77 -6.29
N LYS A 69 -17.63 -1.97 -6.57
CA LYS A 69 -19.00 -2.49 -6.75
C LYS A 69 -19.10 -3.51 -7.87
N HIS A 70 -18.31 -3.38 -8.94
CA HIS A 70 -18.30 -4.37 -10.04
C HIS A 70 -17.75 -5.73 -9.61
N PHE A 71 -17.00 -5.79 -8.51
CA PHE A 71 -16.46 -7.02 -7.93
C PHE A 71 -17.25 -7.51 -6.71
N ASN A 72 -18.40 -6.89 -6.40
CA ASN A 72 -19.17 -7.14 -5.18
C ASN A 72 -18.33 -6.98 -3.89
N ILE A 73 -17.39 -6.02 -3.89
CA ILE A 73 -16.57 -5.69 -2.72
C ILE A 73 -17.09 -4.40 -2.09
N ASP A 74 -17.29 -4.44 -0.78
CA ASP A 74 -17.68 -3.25 -0.02
C ASP A 74 -16.57 -2.20 -0.06
N CYS A 75 -16.95 -0.96 -0.36
CA CYS A 75 -16.04 0.17 -0.31
C CYS A 75 -16.02 0.75 1.11
N THR A 76 -14.85 0.71 1.76
CA THR A 76 -14.64 1.35 3.06
C THR A 76 -13.32 2.11 3.09
N ASP A 77 -13.40 3.39 3.40
CA ASP A 77 -12.30 4.35 3.44
C ASP A 77 -11.71 4.54 4.85
N LYS A 78 -12.09 3.68 5.82
CA LYS A 78 -11.65 3.78 7.23
C LYS A 78 -10.13 3.83 7.40
N HIS A 79 -9.38 3.24 6.47
CA HIS A 79 -7.92 3.16 6.47
C HIS A 79 -7.29 3.89 5.27
N LEU A 80 -8.03 4.83 4.67
CA LEU A 80 -7.54 5.71 3.61
C LEU A 80 -7.16 7.06 4.23
N ASP A 81 -5.93 7.50 4.03
CA ASP A 81 -5.46 8.81 4.48
C ASP A 81 -4.35 9.34 3.55
N THR A 82 -3.87 10.56 3.79
CA THR A 82 -2.67 11.09 3.16
C THR A 82 -1.43 10.29 3.59
N ILE A 83 -0.39 10.22 2.74
CA ILE A 83 0.84 9.48 3.07
C ILE A 83 1.52 10.02 4.34
N GLU A 84 1.40 11.31 4.61
CA GLU A 84 1.97 11.97 5.77
C GLU A 84 1.34 11.52 7.09
N ALA A 85 0.06 11.13 7.08
CA ALA A 85 -0.64 10.61 8.27
C ALA A 85 0.06 9.35 8.83
N TYR A 86 0.73 8.59 7.98
CA TYR A 86 1.45 7.39 8.36
C TYR A 86 2.91 7.64 8.79
N GLY A 87 3.41 8.89 8.77
CA GLY A 87 4.84 9.19 8.96
C GLY A 87 5.47 8.69 10.27
N GLY A 88 4.67 8.47 11.32
CA GLY A 88 5.13 7.89 12.59
C GLY A 88 5.03 6.36 12.68
N GLU A 89 4.40 5.71 11.71
CA GLU A 89 4.17 4.28 11.69
C GLU A 89 5.34 3.49 11.09
N SER A 90 5.44 2.21 11.46
CA SER A 90 6.39 1.27 10.88
C SER A 90 5.62 0.21 10.10
N ILE A 91 5.70 0.31 8.78
CA ILE A 91 4.96 -0.50 7.82
C ILE A 91 5.80 -1.71 7.37
N ASP A 92 5.24 -2.91 7.41
CA ASP A 92 6.00 -4.10 7.00
C ASP A 92 6.19 -4.15 5.47
N TYR A 93 5.17 -3.74 4.70
CA TYR A 93 5.20 -3.67 3.24
C TYR A 93 4.63 -2.34 2.72
N LEU A 94 5.46 -1.50 2.10
CA LEU A 94 5.03 -0.32 1.35
C LEU A 94 4.98 -0.67 -0.13
N ILE A 95 3.78 -0.59 -0.72
CA ILE A 95 3.52 -0.89 -2.12
C ILE A 95 3.13 0.39 -2.84
N ALA A 96 3.98 0.86 -3.77
CA ALA A 96 3.71 2.04 -4.57
C ALA A 96 3.10 1.63 -5.91
N LEU A 97 1.89 2.11 -6.22
CA LEU A 97 1.13 1.67 -7.39
C LEU A 97 1.60 2.32 -8.68
N SER A 98 2.15 3.53 -8.59
CA SER A 98 2.62 4.29 -9.74
C SER A 98 3.94 4.99 -9.43
N PRO A 99 4.80 5.21 -10.44
CA PRO A 99 5.99 6.03 -10.29
C PRO A 99 5.68 7.47 -9.82
N SER A 100 4.52 8.03 -10.19
CA SER A 100 4.10 9.39 -9.81
C SER A 100 3.98 9.57 -8.30
N SER A 101 3.46 8.56 -7.60
CA SER A 101 3.27 8.61 -6.15
C SER A 101 4.59 8.78 -5.38
N ILE A 102 5.67 8.17 -5.87
CA ILE A 102 7.02 8.30 -5.27
C ILE A 102 7.69 9.61 -5.66
N GLN A 103 7.44 10.09 -6.88
CA GLN A 103 8.01 11.34 -7.38
C GLN A 103 7.36 12.59 -6.78
N SER A 104 6.27 12.44 -6.01
CA SER A 104 5.61 13.53 -5.28
C SER A 104 6.52 14.28 -4.29
N GLY A 105 7.61 13.64 -3.85
CA GLY A 105 8.54 14.22 -2.87
C GLY A 105 8.00 14.25 -1.44
N LYS A 106 6.82 13.67 -1.20
CA LYS A 106 6.24 13.54 0.15
C LYS A 106 7.07 12.58 1.00
N THR A 107 7.07 12.82 2.32
CA THR A 107 7.79 11.95 3.26
C THR A 107 7.06 10.62 3.40
N LEU A 108 7.77 9.53 3.14
CA LEU A 108 7.26 8.17 3.31
C LEU A 108 7.39 7.72 4.78
N PRO A 109 6.48 6.86 5.28
CA PRO A 109 6.63 6.23 6.59
C PRO A 109 7.88 5.35 6.63
N ARG A 110 8.26 4.89 7.82
CA ARG A 110 9.27 3.84 7.93
C ARG A 110 8.69 2.55 7.36
N TYR A 111 9.45 1.86 6.51
CA TYR A 111 9.04 0.57 5.95
C TYR A 111 10.16 -0.48 6.01
N ASP A 112 9.77 -1.75 6.10
CA ASP A 112 10.70 -2.88 6.06
C ASP A 112 10.95 -3.35 4.62
N LYS A 113 9.91 -3.40 3.79
CA LYS A 113 10.00 -3.75 2.36
C LYS A 113 9.28 -2.74 1.49
N PHE A 114 9.93 -2.34 0.41
CA PHE A 114 9.36 -1.50 -0.63
C PHE A 114 9.12 -2.33 -1.90
N ILE A 115 7.90 -2.26 -2.46
CA ILE A 115 7.50 -3.01 -3.64
C ILE A 115 6.90 -2.03 -4.65
N PRO A 116 7.62 -1.66 -5.73
CA PRO A 116 7.06 -0.84 -6.78
C PRO A 116 6.19 -1.70 -7.71
N TRP A 117 5.00 -1.22 -7.99
CA TRP A 117 4.16 -1.62 -9.11
C TRP A 117 4.10 -0.47 -10.11
N ASP A 118 3.73 -0.79 -11.34
CA ASP A 118 3.48 0.21 -12.37
C ASP A 118 2.14 -0.07 -13.03
N ILE A 119 1.08 0.49 -12.44
CA ILE A 119 -0.26 0.40 -13.02
C ILE A 119 -0.42 1.26 -14.29
N THR A 120 0.56 2.10 -14.60
CA THR A 120 0.58 3.01 -15.76
C THR A 120 1.33 2.44 -16.96
N ASP A 121 1.97 1.27 -16.84
CA ASP A 121 2.69 0.60 -17.93
C ASP A 121 1.77 0.26 -19.14
N GLY A 122 0.45 0.19 -18.92
CA GLY A 122 -0.56 0.10 -19.99
C GLY A 122 -0.83 1.41 -20.75
N GLY A 123 -0.16 2.50 -20.37
CA GLY A 123 -0.39 3.87 -20.84
C GLY A 123 -1.46 4.62 -20.04
N GLU A 124 -1.42 5.96 -20.10
CA GLU A 124 -2.37 6.84 -19.39
C GLU A 124 -3.84 6.66 -19.82
N ASN A 125 -4.06 6.04 -20.99
CA ASN A 125 -5.39 5.75 -21.54
C ASN A 125 -5.85 4.31 -21.30
N ALA A 126 -5.14 3.54 -20.46
CA ALA A 126 -5.59 2.20 -20.11
C ALA A 126 -6.99 2.26 -19.50
N GLU A 127 -7.87 1.36 -19.95
CA GLU A 127 -9.23 1.33 -19.43
C GLU A 127 -9.18 0.98 -17.93
N GLN A 128 -9.98 1.65 -17.12
CA GLN A 128 -10.04 1.44 -15.67
C GLN A 128 -10.16 -0.04 -15.29
N GLN A 129 -10.90 -0.83 -16.08
CA GLN A 129 -11.04 -2.27 -15.88
C GLN A 129 -9.73 -3.05 -16.06
N GLN A 130 -8.89 -2.65 -17.01
CA GLN A 130 -7.57 -3.25 -17.23
C GLN A 130 -6.64 -2.94 -16.06
N ILE A 131 -6.66 -1.70 -15.56
CA ILE A 131 -5.89 -1.29 -14.39
C ILE A 131 -6.30 -2.10 -13.16
N ILE A 132 -7.60 -2.22 -12.88
CA ILE A 132 -8.09 -2.99 -11.73
C ILE A 132 -7.72 -4.47 -11.86
N LYS A 133 -7.81 -5.03 -13.07
CA LYS A 133 -7.38 -6.41 -13.33
C LYS A 133 -5.90 -6.57 -13.02
N TYR A 134 -5.05 -5.65 -13.48
CA TYR A 134 -3.63 -5.67 -13.18
C TYR A 134 -3.36 -5.59 -11.67
N ILE A 135 -4.02 -4.68 -10.94
CA ILE A 135 -3.93 -4.58 -9.47
C ILE A 135 -4.32 -5.93 -8.82
N ASN A 136 -5.41 -6.54 -9.27
CA ASN A 136 -5.87 -7.82 -8.76
C ASN A 136 -4.85 -8.95 -8.99
N ASP A 137 -4.20 -8.97 -10.16
CA ASP A 137 -3.16 -9.94 -10.52
C ASP A 137 -1.89 -9.72 -9.69
N GLN A 138 -1.48 -8.47 -9.48
CA GLN A 138 -0.36 -8.12 -8.59
C GLN A 138 -0.62 -8.51 -7.13
N ILE A 139 -1.86 -8.37 -6.64
CA ILE A 139 -2.25 -8.87 -5.32
C ILE A 139 -2.12 -10.40 -5.26
N ASN A 140 -2.56 -11.12 -6.29
CA ASN A 140 -2.39 -12.58 -6.34
C ASN A 140 -0.91 -12.99 -6.28
N TYR A 141 -0.06 -12.26 -7.00
CA TYR A 141 1.39 -12.46 -6.96
C TYR A 141 1.97 -12.14 -5.58
N PHE A 142 1.56 -11.02 -4.96
CA PHE A 142 1.96 -10.67 -3.60
C PHE A 142 1.60 -11.79 -2.61
N LEU A 143 0.37 -12.31 -2.67
CA LEU A 143 -0.07 -13.41 -1.82
C LEU A 143 0.72 -14.70 -2.09
N SER A 144 0.99 -15.05 -3.35
CA SER A 144 1.78 -16.25 -3.66
C SER A 144 3.20 -16.17 -3.07
N VAL A 145 3.79 -14.98 -3.06
CA VAL A 145 5.15 -14.76 -2.56
C VAL A 145 5.21 -14.64 -1.05
N TYR A 146 4.24 -14.00 -0.40
CA TYR A 146 4.35 -13.59 1.02
C TYR A 146 3.37 -14.29 1.97
N LEU A 147 2.27 -14.87 1.49
CA LEU A 147 1.33 -15.59 2.35
C LEU A 147 1.73 -17.06 2.54
N TYR A 148 2.16 -17.74 1.48
CA TYR A 148 2.44 -19.18 1.49
C TYR A 148 3.89 -19.54 1.84
N ARG A 149 4.54 -18.75 2.69
CA ARG A 149 5.92 -18.99 3.15
C ARG A 149 5.99 -19.73 4.47
#